data_AF-A0A6G0NMC3-F1
#
_entry.id   AF-A0A6G0NMC3-F1
#
_cell.length_a   1.000
_cell.length_b   1.000
_cell.length_c   1.000
_cell.angle_alpha   90.00
_cell.angle_beta   90.00
_cell.angle_gamma   90.00
#
_symmetry.space_group_name_H-M   'P 1'
#
loop_
_entity.id
_entity.type
_entity.pdbx_description
1 polymer ?
#
loop_
_entity_poly.entity_id
_entity_poly.type
_entity_poly.pdbx_seq_one_letter_code
_entity_poly.pdbx_strand_id
1 'polypeptide(L)' 'MLTATHLPNSLWGEALLHVVATLNRLPTKPLGLVSPHQKLFKTEPALDDLRT' A
#
# COMPACT_ATOMS: atom_id res chain seq x y z
N MET A 1 -12.19 -7.18 -7.58
CA MET A 1 -12.28 -6.72 -6.17
C MET A 1 -11.76 -7.83 -5.29
N LEU A 2 -11.08 -7.51 -4.18
CA LEU A 2 -10.47 -8.52 -3.28
C LEU A 2 -11.46 -9.62 -2.83
N THR A 3 -12.77 -9.40 -2.92
CA THR A 3 -13.80 -10.39 -2.58
C THR A 3 -13.78 -11.63 -3.47
N ALA A 4 -13.21 -11.50 -4.67
CA ALA A 4 -13.03 -12.61 -5.61
C ALA A 4 -11.84 -13.53 -5.25
N THR A 5 -11.00 -13.17 -4.27
CA THR A 5 -9.83 -13.98 -3.90
C THR A 5 -10.14 -15.10 -2.91
N HIS A 6 -11.42 -15.30 -2.54
CA HIS A 6 -11.87 -16.28 -1.55
C HIS A 6 -11.09 -16.21 -0.22
N LEU A 7 -10.70 -15.00 0.17
CA LEU A 7 -9.94 -14.79 1.39
C LEU A 7 -10.79 -15.15 2.62
N PRO A 8 -10.25 -15.91 3.59
CA PRO A 8 -10.93 -16.16 4.86
C PRO A 8 -11.37 -14.85 5.53
N ASN A 9 -12.56 -14.85 6.14
CA ASN A 9 -13.13 -13.63 6.70
C ASN A 9 -12.24 -12.97 7.77
N SER A 10 -11.42 -13.77 8.48
CA SER A 10 -10.46 -13.31 9.48
C SER A 10 -9.32 -12.47 8.91
N LEU A 11 -9.01 -12.59 7.61
CA LEU A 11 -7.86 -11.92 6.98
C LEU A 11 -8.24 -10.62 6.26
N TRP A 12 -9.51 -10.24 6.24
CA TRP A 12 -9.97 -9.01 5.59
C TRP A 12 -9.35 -7.74 6.17
N GLY A 13 -9.14 -7.72 7.50
CA GLY A 13 -8.44 -6.61 8.16
C GLY A 13 -7.02 -6.46 7.61
N GLU A 14 -6.28 -7.55 7.54
CA GLU A 14 -4.90 -7.54 7.04
C GLU A 14 -4.81 -7.22 5.55
N ALA A 15 -5.74 -7.74 4.75
CA ALA A 15 -5.80 -7.41 3.33
C ALA A 15 -6.06 -5.91 3.13
N LEU A 16 -6.97 -5.31 3.90
CA LEU A 16 -7.23 -3.88 3.83
C LEU A 16 -6.02 -3.05 4.30
N LEU A 17 -5.39 -3.44 5.41
CA LEU A 17 -4.18 -2.80 5.90
C LEU A 17 -3.05 -2.85 4.86
N HIS A 18 -2.86 -4.00 4.21
CA HIS A 18 -1.87 -4.16 3.15
C HIS A 18 -2.18 -3.25 1.95
N VAL A 19 -3.44 -3.16 1.52
CA VAL A 19 -3.85 -2.25 0.43
C VAL A 19 -3.52 -0.80 0.77
N VAL A 20 -3.88 -0.34 1.98
CA VAL A 20 -3.62 1.04 2.42
C VAL A 20 -2.11 1.30 2.53
N ALA A 21 -1.36 0.36 3.09
CA ALA A 21 0.09 0.45 3.20
C ALA A 21 0.76 0.58 1.82
N THR A 22 0.34 -0.24 0.86
CA THR A 22 0.84 -0.20 -0.51
C THR A 22 0.49 1.13 -1.20
N LEU A 23 -0.75 1.60 -1.11
CA LEU A 23 -1.15 2.89 -1.69
C LEU A 23 -0.36 4.07 -1.13
N ASN A 24 -0.03 4.06 0.16
CA ASN A 24 0.76 5.12 0.78
C ASN A 24 2.25 5.09 0.42
N ARG A 25 2.77 3.92 -0.01
CA ARG A 25 4.17 3.74 -0.41
C ARG A 25 4.41 3.91 -1.91
N LEU A 26 3.39 3.74 -2.74
CA LEU A 26 3.50 3.91 -4.18
C LEU A 26 3.41 5.38 -4.62
N PRO A 27 4.12 5.76 -5.69
CA PRO A 27 4.07 7.11 -6.23
C PRO A 27 2.70 7.40 -6.83
N THR A 28 2.21 8.63 -6.63
CA THR A 28 0.89 9.04 -7.15
C THR A 28 1.01 10.27 -8.06
N LYS A 29 0.18 10.33 -9.10
CA LYS A 29 0.17 11.46 -10.06
C LYS A 29 -0.09 12.82 -9.39
N PRO A 30 -1.08 12.96 -8.47
CA PRO A 30 -1.35 14.26 -7.82
C PRO A 30 -0.19 14.81 -6.99
N LEU A 31 0.71 13.94 -6.52
CA LEU A 31 1.90 14.31 -5.76
C LEU A 31 3.16 14.45 -6.62
N GLY A 32 3.02 14.50 -7.95
CA GLY A 32 4.16 14.64 -8.86
C GLY A 32 5.02 13.37 -8.94
N LEU A 33 4.38 12.19 -8.92
CA LEU A 33 5.05 10.88 -8.87
C LEU A 33 5.87 10.64 -7.60
N VAL A 34 5.49 11.29 -6.51
CA VAL A 34 6.02 11.05 -5.16
C VAL A 34 4.99 10.26 -4.35
N SER A 35 5.44 9.38 -3.46
CA SER A 35 4.53 8.63 -2.58
C SER A 35 4.05 9.50 -1.40
N PRO A 36 2.83 9.28 -0.88
CA PRO A 36 2.35 9.93 0.33
C PRO A 36 3.32 9.79 1.52
N HIS A 37 3.89 8.59 1.72
CA HIS A 37 4.90 8.32 2.75
C HIS A 37 6.12 9.25 2.60
N GLN A 38 6.71 9.30 1.40
CA GLN A 38 7.88 10.14 1.15
C GLN A 38 7.57 11.62 1.30
N LYS A 39 6.36 12.05 0.91
CA LYS A 39 5.94 13.45 1.08
C LYS A 39 5.84 13.84 2.56
N LEU A 40 5.31 12.94 3.40
CA LEU A 40 5.07 13.17 4.82
C LEU A 40 6.36 13.07 5.65
N PHE A 41 7.10 11.98 5.49
CA PHE A 41 8.27 11.66 6.33
C PHE A 41 9.60 12.14 5.75
N LYS A 42 9.61 12.64 4.50
CA LYS A 42 10.83 13.05 3.77
C LYS A 42 11.86 11.95 3.60
N THR A 43 11.45 10.68 3.72
CA THR A 43 12.26 9.49 3.55
C THR A 43 11.65 8.57 2.51
N GLU A 44 12.49 7.88 1.75
CA GLU A 44 12.00 6.87 0.80
C GLU A 44 11.33 5.71 1.56
N PRO A 45 10.18 5.21 1.08
CA PRO A 45 9.56 4.05 1.68
C PRO A 45 10.38 2.79 1.39
N ALA A 46 10.54 1.92 2.38
CA ALA A 46 11.03 0.56 2.13
C ALA A 46 10.01 -0.22 1.30
N LEU A 47 10.47 -0.82 0.20
CA LEU A 47 9.62 -1.57 -0.76
C LEU A 47 9.99 -3.05 -0.84
N ASP A 48 10.95 -3.52 -0.03
CA ASP A 48 11.42 -4.90 -0.07
C ASP A 48 10.30 -5.91 0.18
N ASP A 49 9.36 -5.56 1.08
CA ASP A 49 8.19 -6.37 1.41
C ASP A 49 7.09 -6.37 0.33
N LEU A 50 7.19 -5.51 -0.69
CA LEU A 50 6.24 -5.46 -1.81
C LEU A 50 6.67 -6.33 -3.00
N ARG A 51 7.86 -6.93 -2.97
CA ARG A 51 8.32 -7.89 -3.98
C ARG A 51 7.75 -9.27 -3.65
N THR A 52 6.49 -9.50 -3.97
CA THR A 52 5.92 -10.86 -4.09
C THR A 52 6.35 -11.54 -5.37
#